data_AF-A0A3R8MN02-F1
#
_entry.id   AF-A0A3R8MN02-F1
#
_cell.length_a   1.000
_cell.length_b   1.000
_cell.length_c   1.000
_cell.angle_alpha   90.00
_cell.angle_beta   90.00
_cell.angle_gamma   90.00
#
_symmetry.space_group_name_H-M   'P 1'
#
loop_
_entity.id
_entity.type
_entity.pdbx_description
1 polymer ?
#
loop_
_entity_poly.entity_id
_entity_poly.type
_entity_poly.pdbx_seq_one_letter_code
_entity_poly.pdbx_strand_id
1 'polypeptide(L)'
;MKKTLFFLFIILSILGFFIGNDYLDYKNDFKKIDEIVSNTFEKSGDIEDQIKGYAVADILLKSKIEKNKNRFIPNLWHSWYLNRRISLFAASEYPNHYSELLSLYEKLYQYNKNVNAFIMSCFLKEYLGKKDSICYEKALPLIKAQANYETSPFYWLAYESVKPNKFDQIKKLVNEIDENRENFILNFIQ
;
A
#
# COMPACT_ATOMS: atom_id res chain seq x y z
N MET A 1 -17.38 -28.73 -30.71
CA MET A 1 -17.91 -27.61 -29.90
C MET A 1 -18.48 -28.04 -28.54
N LYS A 2 -19.47 -28.95 -28.43
CA LYS A 2 -20.07 -29.32 -27.13
C LYS A 2 -19.07 -29.86 -26.09
N LYS A 3 -18.11 -30.71 -26.49
CA LYS A 3 -17.07 -31.25 -25.60
C LYS A 3 -16.11 -30.17 -25.09
N THR A 4 -15.70 -29.25 -25.96
CA THR A 4 -14.78 -28.14 -25.60
C THR A 4 -15.42 -27.18 -24.59
N LEU A 5 -16.70 -26.83 -24.78
CA LEU A 5 -17.48 -26.03 -23.82
C LEU A 5 -17.62 -26.73 -22.47
N PHE A 6 -17.83 -28.05 -22.47
CA PHE A 6 -17.90 -28.84 -21.24
C PHE A 6 -16.56 -28.85 -20.48
N PHE A 7 -15.43 -29.04 -21.17
CA PHE A 7 -14.11 -28.95 -20.55
C PHE A 7 -13.81 -27.54 -20.02
N LEU A 8 -14.20 -26.50 -20.76
CA LEU A 8 -14.08 -25.11 -20.30
C LEU A 8 -14.87 -24.88 -19.00
N PHE A 9 -16.11 -25.39 -18.94
CA PHE A 9 -16.95 -25.27 -17.76
C PHE A 9 -16.36 -25.98 -16.53
N ILE A 10 -15.79 -27.18 -16.70
CA ILE A 10 -15.09 -27.89 -15.63
C ILE A 10 -13.90 -27.09 -15.12
N ILE A 11 -13.07 -26.57 -16.03
CA ILE A 11 -11.89 -25.76 -15.67
C ILE A 11 -12.31 -24.52 -14.89
N LEU A 12 -13.33 -23.79 -15.36
CA LEU A 12 -13.86 -22.60 -14.69
C LEU A 12 -14.45 -22.93 -13.31
N SER A 13 -15.14 -24.06 -13.17
CA SER A 13 -15.71 -24.50 -11.88
C SER A 13 -14.61 -24.84 -10.86
N ILE A 14 -13.56 -25.54 -11.30
CA ILE A 14 -12.39 -25.86 -10.46
C ILE A 14 -11.66 -24.57 -10.05
N LEU A 15 -11.44 -23.65 -10.99
CA LEU A 15 -10.83 -22.35 -10.69
C LEU A 15 -11.68 -21.55 -9.69
N GLY A 16 -13.00 -21.52 -9.88
CA GLY A 16 -13.94 -20.85 -8.96
C GLY A 16 -13.88 -21.43 -7.55
N PHE A 17 -13.80 -22.77 -7.43
CA PHE A 17 -13.65 -23.43 -6.13
C PHE A 17 -12.32 -23.06 -5.43
N PHE A 18 -11.21 -23.06 -6.17
CA PHE A 18 -9.92 -22.65 -5.61
C PHE A 18 -9.92 -21.18 -5.16
N ILE A 19 -10.46 -20.27 -5.97
CA ILE A 19 -10.58 -18.85 -5.64
C ILE A 19 -11.48 -18.66 -4.41
N GLY A 20 -12.59 -19.39 -4.32
CA GLY A 20 -13.52 -19.33 -3.19
C GLY A 20 -12.87 -19.74 -1.87
N ASN A 21 -12.14 -20.87 -1.87
CA ASN A 21 -11.40 -21.31 -0.69
C ASN A 21 -10.29 -20.33 -0.30
N ASP A 22 -9.56 -19.80 -1.29
CA ASP A 22 -8.52 -18.79 -1.07
C ASP A 22 -9.07 -17.50 -0.45
N TYR A 23 -10.30 -17.13 -0.81
CA TYR A 23 -10.99 -15.99 -0.21
C TYR A 23 -11.40 -16.25 1.23
N LEU A 24 -11.91 -17.45 1.55
CA LEU A 24 -12.26 -17.81 2.93
C LEU A 24 -11.02 -17.83 3.83
N ASP A 25 -9.92 -18.41 3.35
CA ASP A 25 -8.63 -18.39 4.05
C ASP A 25 -8.15 -16.96 4.29
N TYR A 26 -8.21 -16.11 3.25
CA TYR A 26 -7.87 -14.70 3.36
C TYR A 26 -8.71 -13.98 4.42
N LYS A 27 -10.03 -14.15 4.40
CA LYS A 27 -10.93 -13.50 5.35
C LYS A 27 -10.64 -13.93 6.80
N ASN A 28 -10.40 -15.22 6.99
CA ASN A 28 -10.07 -15.77 8.31
C ASN A 28 -8.72 -15.27 8.83
N ASP A 29 -7.72 -15.16 7.95
CA ASP A 29 -6.41 -14.64 8.29
C ASP A 29 -6.49 -13.17 8.71
N PHE A 30 -7.22 -12.34 7.96
CA PHE A 30 -7.43 -10.94 8.29
C PHE A 30 -8.17 -10.75 9.62
N LYS A 31 -9.24 -11.53 9.85
CA LYS A 31 -9.96 -11.49 11.12
C LYS A 31 -9.03 -11.77 12.30
N LYS A 32 -8.17 -12.79 12.21
CA LYS A 32 -7.20 -13.13 13.27
C LYS A 32 -6.19 -12.00 13.49
N ILE A 33 -5.68 -11.40 12.43
CA ILE A 33 -4.73 -10.29 12.51
C ILE A 33 -5.38 -9.05 13.13
N ASP A 34 -6.58 -8.69 12.69
CA ASP A 34 -7.32 -7.55 13.23
C ASP A 34 -7.69 -7.79 14.70
N GLU A 35 -8.04 -9.02 15.10
CA GLU A 35 -8.25 -9.39 16.51
C GLU A 35 -6.97 -9.20 17.35
N ILE A 36 -5.80 -9.61 16.85
CA ILE A 36 -4.53 -9.39 17.55
C ILE A 36 -4.30 -7.89 17.73
N VAL A 37 -4.35 -7.13 16.64
CA VAL A 37 -4.08 -5.68 16.65
C VAL A 37 -5.08 -4.94 17.55
N SER A 38 -6.38 -5.23 17.45
CA SER A 38 -7.40 -4.53 18.23
C SER A 38 -7.31 -4.86 19.72
N ASN A 39 -7.09 -6.13 20.09
CA ASN A 39 -6.87 -6.51 21.49
C ASN A 39 -5.65 -5.79 22.08
N THR A 40 -4.60 -5.66 21.27
CA THR A 40 -3.37 -4.98 21.66
C THR A 40 -3.58 -3.48 21.90
N PHE A 41 -4.41 -2.81 21.10
CA PHE A 41 -4.77 -1.40 21.33
C PHE A 41 -5.74 -1.19 22.50
N GLU A 42 -6.77 -2.04 22.63
CA GLU A 42 -7.87 -1.83 23.57
C GLU A 42 -7.53 -2.30 25.00
N LYS A 43 -6.65 -3.30 25.14
CA LYS A 43 -6.39 -3.94 26.45
C LYS A 43 -5.10 -3.52 27.12
N SER A 44 -4.11 -3.00 26.39
CA SER A 44 -2.85 -2.56 27.00
C SER A 44 -2.73 -1.04 27.01
N GLY A 45 -2.75 -0.47 28.21
CA GLY A 45 -2.22 0.88 28.45
C GLY A 45 -0.70 0.95 28.40
N ASP A 46 -0.03 -0.21 28.20
CA ASP A 46 1.41 -0.37 28.10
C ASP A 46 1.86 -0.51 26.64
N ILE A 47 2.88 0.27 26.29
CA ILE A 47 3.55 0.32 24.98
C ILE A 47 4.27 -1.01 24.69
N GLU A 48 4.80 -1.70 25.71
CA GLU A 48 5.53 -2.96 25.51
C GLU A 48 4.62 -4.08 24.97
N ASP A 49 3.40 -4.16 25.49
CA ASP A 49 2.40 -5.11 25.01
C ASP A 49 1.89 -4.74 23.61
N GLN A 50 1.88 -3.45 23.28
CA GLN A 50 1.58 -2.97 21.93
C GLN A 50 2.57 -3.47 20.89
N ILE A 51 3.86 -3.31 21.19
CA ILE A 51 4.98 -3.81 20.40
C ILE A 51 4.87 -5.34 20.24
N LYS A 52 4.60 -6.09 21.32
CA LYS A 52 4.47 -7.56 21.23
C LYS A 52 3.34 -7.99 20.29
N GLY A 53 2.17 -7.34 20.37
CA GLY A 53 1.04 -7.64 19.50
C GLY A 53 1.33 -7.41 18.02
N TYR A 54 1.97 -6.27 17.68
CA TYR A 54 2.39 -5.99 16.32
C TYR A 54 3.42 -6.99 15.79
N ALA A 55 4.39 -7.39 16.62
CA ALA A 55 5.38 -8.39 16.25
C ALA A 55 4.72 -9.74 15.90
N VAL A 56 3.73 -10.18 16.70
CA VAL A 56 2.98 -11.41 16.42
C VAL A 56 2.20 -11.29 15.10
N ALA A 57 1.54 -10.16 14.86
CA ALA A 57 0.83 -9.91 13.61
C ALA A 57 1.78 -9.90 12.39
N ASP A 58 2.97 -9.31 12.52
CA ASP A 58 3.99 -9.30 11.45
C ASP A 58 4.49 -10.73 11.12
N ILE A 59 4.77 -11.55 12.14
CA ILE A 59 5.19 -12.95 11.95
C ILE A 59 4.15 -13.73 11.15
N LEU A 60 2.86 -13.58 11.50
CA LEU A 60 1.76 -14.23 10.78
C LEU A 60 1.71 -13.76 9.32
N LEU A 61 1.74 -12.45 9.08
CA LEU A 61 1.71 -11.90 7.72
C LEU A 61 2.91 -12.35 6.88
N LYS A 62 4.12 -12.37 7.47
CA LYS A 62 5.34 -12.86 6.80
C LYS A 62 5.18 -14.31 6.38
N SER A 63 4.66 -15.17 7.26
CA SER A 63 4.36 -16.57 6.95
C SER A 63 3.39 -16.71 5.77
N LYS A 64 2.33 -15.89 5.73
CA LYS A 64 1.35 -15.90 4.63
C LYS A 64 1.94 -15.43 3.30
N ILE A 65 2.79 -14.42 3.32
CA ILE A 65 3.51 -13.94 2.13
C ILE A 65 4.41 -15.04 1.56
N GLU A 66 5.20 -15.71 2.40
CA GLU A 66 6.10 -16.79 1.96
C GLU A 66 5.32 -17.99 1.45
N LYS A 67 4.24 -18.39 2.14
CA LYS A 67 3.35 -19.45 1.65
C LYS A 67 2.80 -19.12 0.27
N ASN A 68 2.42 -17.87 0.01
CA ASN A 68 1.85 -17.47 -1.27
C ASN A 68 2.87 -17.44 -2.41
N LYS A 69 4.13 -17.06 -2.13
CA LYS A 69 5.21 -17.09 -3.14
C LYS A 69 5.48 -18.49 -3.67
N ASN A 70 5.28 -19.51 -2.84
CA ASN A 70 5.54 -20.91 -3.19
C ASN A 70 4.35 -21.60 -3.88
N ARG A 71 3.27 -20.87 -4.19
CA ARG A 71 2.10 -21.43 -4.89
C ARG A 71 2.30 -21.38 -6.40
N PHE A 72 1.81 -22.42 -7.07
CA PHE A 72 1.78 -22.48 -8.54
C PHE A 72 0.90 -21.37 -9.14
N ILE A 73 -0.24 -21.08 -8.50
CA ILE A 73 -1.08 -19.91 -8.79
C ILE A 73 -0.99 -19.00 -7.57
N PRO A 74 -0.33 -17.83 -7.67
CA PRO A 74 -0.30 -16.86 -6.60
C PRO A 74 -1.72 -16.41 -6.25
N ASN A 75 -2.04 -16.40 -4.96
CA ASN A 75 -3.31 -15.88 -4.49
C ASN A 75 -3.40 -14.37 -4.80
N LEU A 76 -4.54 -13.94 -5.35
CA LEU A 76 -4.90 -12.55 -5.66
C LEU A 76 -4.77 -11.62 -4.45
N TRP A 77 -4.81 -12.16 -3.23
CA TRP A 77 -4.74 -11.39 -1.99
C TRP A 77 -3.31 -11.05 -1.53
N HIS A 78 -2.26 -11.37 -2.30
CA HIS A 78 -0.86 -11.11 -1.90
C HIS A 78 -0.59 -9.64 -1.57
N SER A 79 -1.08 -8.72 -2.41
CA SER A 79 -0.91 -7.28 -2.21
C SER A 79 -1.57 -6.79 -0.94
N TRP A 80 -2.64 -7.45 -0.48
CA TRP A 80 -3.31 -7.12 0.77
C TRP A 80 -2.46 -7.47 1.97
N TYR A 81 -1.81 -8.64 1.97
CA TYR A 81 -0.86 -9.00 3.04
C TYR A 81 0.33 -8.04 3.08
N LEU A 82 0.85 -7.63 1.91
CA LEU A 82 1.91 -6.61 1.83
C LEU A 82 1.44 -5.25 2.40
N ASN A 83 0.27 -4.78 1.99
CA ASN A 83 -0.32 -3.53 2.50
C ASN A 83 -0.54 -3.56 4.01
N ARG A 84 -0.98 -4.70 4.57
CA ARG A 84 -1.13 -4.82 6.02
C ARG A 84 0.19 -4.79 6.76
N ARG A 85 1.23 -5.47 6.27
CA ARG A 85 2.58 -5.34 6.87
C ARG A 85 3.06 -3.89 6.84
N ILE A 86 2.93 -3.21 5.70
CA ILE A 86 3.27 -1.78 5.58
C ILE A 86 2.54 -0.94 6.64
N SER A 87 1.24 -1.18 6.83
CA SER A 87 0.43 -0.47 7.84
C SER A 87 0.90 -0.74 9.26
N LEU A 88 1.27 -1.99 9.59
CA LEU A 88 1.84 -2.32 10.89
C LEU A 88 3.14 -1.56 11.16
N PHE A 89 4.08 -1.56 10.21
CA PHE A 89 5.34 -0.82 10.32
C PHE A 89 5.11 0.69 10.46
N ALA A 90 4.12 1.25 9.79
CA ALA A 90 3.77 2.67 9.92
C ALA A 90 3.16 3.01 11.30
N ALA A 91 2.32 2.13 11.84
CA ALA A 91 1.59 2.37 13.10
C ALA A 91 2.44 2.20 14.36
N SER A 92 3.56 1.51 14.26
CA SER A 92 4.24 0.96 15.43
C SER A 92 5.49 1.73 15.85
N GLU A 93 5.80 2.86 15.18
CA GLU A 93 6.97 3.73 15.44
C GLU A 93 8.29 2.98 15.70
N TYR A 94 8.45 1.74 15.21
CA TYR A 94 9.64 0.97 15.56
C TYR A 94 10.88 1.68 14.99
N PRO A 95 11.87 2.02 15.84
CA PRO A 95 13.11 2.59 15.35
C PRO A 95 13.81 1.61 14.38
N ASN A 96 14.36 2.15 13.28
CA ASN A 96 15.27 1.46 12.33
C ASN A 96 14.67 0.45 11.32
N HIS A 97 13.37 0.46 11.02
CA HIS A 97 12.79 -0.45 10.02
C HIS A 97 12.64 0.10 8.59
N TYR A 98 13.14 1.29 8.30
CA TYR A 98 13.01 1.93 6.99
C TYR A 98 13.52 1.05 5.81
N SER A 99 14.54 0.22 6.05
CA SER A 99 15.03 -0.75 5.05
C SER A 99 14.03 -1.88 4.75
N GLU A 100 13.35 -2.41 5.78
CA GLU A 100 12.30 -3.43 5.59
C GLU A 100 11.07 -2.79 4.93
N LEU A 101 10.69 -1.59 5.37
CA LEU A 101 9.59 -0.83 4.77
C LEU A 101 9.86 -0.53 3.29
N LEU A 102 11.10 -0.17 2.94
CA LEU A 102 11.54 -0.01 1.56
C LEU A 102 11.35 -1.32 0.78
N SER A 103 11.83 -2.45 1.32
CA SER A 103 11.67 -3.77 0.69
C SER A 103 10.20 -4.12 0.45
N LEU A 104 9.31 -3.79 1.38
CA LEU A 104 7.87 -4.04 1.27
C LEU A 104 7.24 -3.19 0.15
N TYR A 105 7.55 -1.90 0.09
CA TYR A 105 7.04 -1.02 -0.98
C TYR A 105 7.54 -1.44 -2.37
N GLU A 106 8.81 -1.83 -2.49
CA GLU A 106 9.36 -2.34 -3.76
C GLU A 106 8.66 -3.64 -4.19
N LYS A 107 8.45 -4.58 -3.27
CA LYS A 107 7.71 -5.82 -3.55
C LYS A 107 6.27 -5.55 -3.97
N LEU A 108 5.60 -4.62 -3.28
CA LEU A 108 4.23 -4.24 -3.62
C LEU A 108 4.15 -3.69 -5.04
N TYR A 109 5.02 -2.74 -5.39
CA TYR A 109 5.10 -2.22 -6.76
C TYR A 109 5.41 -3.30 -7.80
N GLN A 110 6.36 -4.21 -7.52
CA GLN A 110 6.65 -5.32 -8.43
C GLN A 110 5.43 -6.19 -8.70
N TYR A 111 4.63 -6.46 -7.66
CA TYR A 111 3.48 -7.35 -7.70
C TYR A 111 2.25 -6.75 -8.39
N ASN A 112 1.85 -5.53 -8.04
CA ASN A 112 0.59 -4.93 -8.53
C ASN A 112 0.76 -3.60 -9.27
N LYS A 113 2.00 -3.17 -9.53
CA LYS A 113 2.31 -1.87 -10.16
C LYS A 113 1.71 -0.67 -9.44
N ASN A 114 1.50 -0.77 -8.12
CA ASN A 114 1.02 0.36 -7.31
C ASN A 114 2.04 1.51 -7.34
N VAL A 115 1.67 2.60 -8.03
CA VAL A 115 2.53 3.76 -8.24
C VAL A 115 2.86 4.48 -6.93
N ASN A 116 1.90 4.55 -6.00
CA ASN A 116 2.14 5.17 -4.69
C ASN A 116 3.21 4.40 -3.91
N ALA A 117 3.22 3.07 -4.01
CA ALA A 117 4.27 2.23 -3.43
C ALA A 117 5.64 2.51 -4.06
N PHE A 118 5.69 2.74 -5.38
CA PHE A 118 6.94 3.12 -6.05
C PHE A 118 7.47 4.47 -5.56
N ILE A 119 6.59 5.47 -5.41
CA ILE A 119 6.96 6.79 -4.89
C ILE A 119 7.45 6.70 -3.44
N MET A 120 6.76 5.94 -2.59
CA MET A 120 7.22 5.69 -1.21
C MET A 120 8.57 4.98 -1.15
N SER A 121 8.86 4.10 -2.12
CA SER A 121 10.19 3.48 -2.22
C SER A 121 11.27 4.51 -2.58
N CYS A 122 10.99 5.48 -3.46
CA CYS A 122 11.91 6.56 -3.77
C CYS A 122 12.20 7.42 -2.54
N PHE A 123 11.15 7.77 -1.78
CA PHE A 123 11.27 8.51 -0.53
C PHE A 123 12.15 7.81 0.50
N LEU A 124 11.92 6.52 0.73
CA LEU A 124 12.70 5.75 1.70
C LEU A 124 14.16 5.57 1.27
N LYS A 125 14.43 5.44 -0.04
CA LYS A 125 15.81 5.43 -0.56
C LYS A 125 16.53 6.73 -0.23
N GLU A 126 15.89 7.86 -0.50
CA GLU A 126 16.43 9.19 -0.21
C GLU A 126 16.68 9.36 1.30
N TYR A 127 15.71 9.00 2.14
CA TYR A 127 15.83 9.03 3.60
C TYR A 127 17.01 8.18 4.11
N LEU A 128 17.24 7.01 3.51
CA LEU A 128 18.36 6.12 3.82
C LEU A 128 19.71 6.56 3.21
N GLY A 129 19.82 7.81 2.75
CA GLY A 129 21.05 8.38 2.20
C GLY A 129 21.35 8.00 0.74
N LYS A 130 20.42 7.34 0.04
CA LYS A 130 20.50 7.05 -1.39
C LYS A 130 19.67 8.08 -2.15
N LYS A 131 20.18 9.31 -2.27
CA LYS A 131 19.52 10.35 -3.07
C LYS A 131 19.41 9.86 -4.53
N ASP A 132 18.19 9.59 -4.97
CA ASP A 132 17.91 9.00 -6.28
C ASP A 132 16.83 9.83 -6.99
N SER A 133 17.21 11.02 -7.48
CA SER A 133 16.33 11.88 -8.27
C SER A 133 15.79 11.16 -9.51
N ILE A 134 16.57 10.22 -10.06
CA ILE A 134 16.19 9.37 -11.18
C ILE A 134 14.98 8.50 -10.83
N CYS A 135 14.84 8.05 -9.57
CA CYS A 135 13.68 7.32 -9.10
C CYS A 135 12.39 8.15 -9.27
N TYR A 136 12.41 9.41 -8.83
CA TYR A 136 11.24 10.29 -8.94
C TYR A 136 10.96 10.73 -10.39
N GLU A 137 12.00 10.93 -11.22
CA GLU A 137 11.84 11.19 -12.65
C GLU A 137 11.06 10.05 -13.36
N LYS A 138 11.30 8.80 -12.94
CA LYS A 138 10.54 7.64 -13.44
C LYS A 138 9.14 7.54 -12.84
N ALA A 139 8.96 7.96 -11.59
CA ALA A 139 7.67 7.86 -10.91
C ALA A 139 6.66 8.93 -11.39
N LEU A 140 7.15 10.12 -11.73
CA LEU A 140 6.32 11.26 -12.14
C LEU A 140 5.39 10.97 -13.34
N PRO A 141 5.84 10.37 -14.46
CA PRO A 141 4.93 10.03 -15.56
C PRO A 141 3.90 8.96 -15.17
N LEU A 142 4.26 8.03 -14.28
CA LEU A 142 3.36 6.96 -13.83
C LEU A 142 2.21 7.51 -12.99
N ILE A 143 2.47 8.47 -12.10
CA ILE A 143 1.41 9.05 -11.28
C ILE A 143 0.51 9.99 -12.08
N LYS A 144 1.06 10.71 -13.07
CA LYS A 144 0.26 11.53 -14.00
C LYS A 144 -0.73 10.70 -14.84
N ALA A 145 -0.48 9.41 -15.01
CA ALA A 145 -1.40 8.52 -15.71
C ALA A 145 -2.60 8.09 -14.84
N GLN A 146 -2.61 8.39 -13.54
CA GLN A 146 -3.74 8.08 -12.65
C GLN A 146 -4.83 9.16 -12.74
N ALA A 147 -6.07 8.75 -12.54
CA ALA A 147 -7.18 9.69 -12.39
C ALA A 147 -6.94 10.60 -11.16
N ASN A 148 -7.27 11.88 -11.27
CA ASN A 148 -7.17 12.87 -10.18
C ASN A 148 -5.75 12.97 -9.58
N TYR A 149 -4.71 12.77 -10.38
CA TYR A 149 -3.33 12.81 -9.89
C TYR A 149 -2.94 14.15 -9.25
N GLU A 150 -3.55 15.25 -9.68
CA GLU A 150 -3.25 16.61 -9.22
C GLU A 150 -3.60 16.83 -7.74
N THR A 151 -4.54 16.06 -7.20
CA THR A 151 -4.90 16.09 -5.78
C THR A 151 -4.13 15.07 -4.95
N SER A 152 -3.28 14.24 -5.57
CA SER A 152 -2.54 13.19 -4.88
C SER A 152 -1.31 13.77 -4.15
N PRO A 153 -1.12 13.52 -2.84
CA PRO A 153 0.09 13.94 -2.14
C PRO A 153 1.35 13.27 -2.72
N PHE A 154 1.22 12.08 -3.29
CA PHE A 154 2.33 11.38 -3.93
C PHE A 154 2.79 12.07 -5.22
N TYR A 155 1.87 12.73 -5.94
CA TYR A 155 2.23 13.49 -7.13
C TYR A 155 3.10 14.68 -6.76
N TRP A 156 2.67 15.44 -5.75
CA TRP A 156 3.40 16.62 -5.28
C TRP A 156 4.76 16.26 -4.70
N LEU A 157 4.84 15.15 -3.94
CA LEU A 157 6.12 14.61 -3.48
C LEU A 157 7.07 14.33 -4.66
N ALA A 158 6.61 13.58 -5.67
CA ALA A 158 7.46 13.26 -6.83
C ALA A 158 7.80 14.50 -7.67
N TYR A 159 6.86 15.44 -7.83
CA TYR A 159 7.07 16.66 -8.60
C TYR A 159 8.14 17.55 -7.96
N GLU A 160 8.05 17.79 -6.66
CA GLU A 160 8.99 18.64 -5.93
C GLU A 160 10.37 18.00 -5.83
N SER A 161 10.47 16.67 -5.67
CA SER A 161 11.76 15.97 -5.72
C SER A 161 12.47 16.10 -7.09
N VAL A 162 11.72 16.28 -8.19
CA VAL A 162 12.27 16.49 -9.54
C VAL A 162 12.49 17.99 -9.86
N LYS A 163 11.62 18.87 -9.35
CA LYS A 163 11.62 20.31 -9.62
C LYS A 163 11.59 21.12 -8.31
N PRO A 164 12.67 21.08 -7.51
CA PRO A 164 12.68 21.53 -6.10
C PRO A 164 12.48 23.04 -5.84
N ASN A 165 12.26 23.85 -6.88
CA ASN A 165 12.12 25.31 -6.77
C ASN A 165 10.70 25.81 -7.09
N LYS A 166 9.68 24.94 -6.99
CA LYS A 166 8.26 25.31 -7.20
C LYS A 166 7.39 25.19 -5.95
N PHE A 167 7.97 24.76 -4.83
CA PHE A 167 7.31 24.71 -3.53
C PHE A 167 6.65 26.03 -3.12
N ASP A 168 7.25 27.18 -3.45
CA ASP A 168 6.65 28.50 -3.17
C ASP A 168 5.36 28.74 -3.95
N GLN A 169 5.24 28.20 -5.17
CA GLN A 169 4.01 28.30 -5.98
C GLN A 169 2.92 27.37 -5.45
N ILE A 170 3.28 26.18 -4.96
CA ILE A 170 2.33 25.23 -4.36
C ILE A 170 1.87 25.73 -2.99
N LYS A 171 2.77 26.25 -2.17
CA LYS A 171 2.43 26.85 -0.87
C LYS A 171 1.52 28.06 -1.04
N LYS A 172 1.76 28.87 -2.07
CA LYS A 172 0.87 29.97 -2.46
C LYS A 172 -0.50 29.46 -2.91
N LEU A 173 -0.56 28.42 -3.74
CA LEU A 173 -1.82 27.83 -4.20
C LEU A 173 -2.63 27.19 -3.06
N VAL A 174 -1.98 26.46 -2.15
CA VAL A 174 -2.61 25.86 -0.97
C VAL A 174 -3.12 26.94 -0.03
N ASN A 175 -2.33 27.99 0.22
CA ASN A 175 -2.77 29.12 1.02
C ASN A 175 -3.92 29.89 0.35
N GLU A 176 -3.90 30.07 -0.97
CA GLU A 176 -5.01 30.70 -1.72
C GLU A 176 -6.30 29.86 -1.67
N ILE A 177 -6.18 28.53 -1.66
CA ILE A 177 -7.31 27.60 -1.49
C ILE A 177 -7.85 27.63 -0.06
N ASP A 178 -6.97 27.71 0.95
CA ASP A 178 -7.37 27.76 2.37
C ASP A 178 -7.96 29.13 2.74
N GLU A 179 -7.43 30.23 2.19
CA GLU A 179 -7.96 31.59 2.36
C GLU A 179 -9.29 31.80 1.62
N ASN A 180 -9.54 31.09 0.52
CA ASN A 180 -10.79 31.15 -0.25
C ASN A 180 -11.69 29.93 -0.04
N ARG A 181 -11.48 29.16 1.04
CA ARG A 181 -12.17 27.89 1.29
C ARG A 181 -13.69 28.03 1.29
N GLU A 182 -14.22 29.14 1.82
CA GLU A 182 -15.67 29.44 1.80
C GLU A 182 -16.20 29.69 0.37
N ASN A 183 -15.47 30.43 -0.47
CA ASN A 183 -15.85 30.68 -1.86
C ASN A 183 -15.74 29.42 -2.74
N PHE A 184 -14.77 28.54 -2.45
CA PHE A 184 -14.60 27.28 -3.17
C PHE A 184 -15.73 26.29 -2.85
N ILE A 185 -16.19 26.25 -1.59
CA ILE A 185 -17.35 25.43 -1.17
C ILE A 185 -18.65 25.99 -1.77
N LEU A 186 -18.83 27.31 -1.82
CA LEU A 186 -20.03 27.94 -2.39
C LEU A 186 -20.17 27.72 -3.91
N ASN A 187 -19.06 27.71 -4.66
CA ASN A 187 -19.07 27.44 -6.11
C ASN A 187 -19.25 25.95 -6.47
N PHE A 188 -19.11 25.03 -5.51
CA PHE A 188 -19.31 23.59 -5.73
C PHE A 188 -20.73 23.12 -5.37
N ILE A 189 -21.52 23.98 -4.70
CA ILE A 189 -22.90 23.71 -4.26
C ILE A 189 -23.94 24.35 -5.21
N GLN A 190 -23.52 25.06 -6.25
CA GLN A 190 -24.36 25.51 -7.38
C GLN A 190 -24.28 24.53 -8.54
#